data_AF-A0A1F4AED4-F1
#
_entry.id   AF-A0A1F4AED4-F1
#
_cell.length_a   1.000
_cell.length_b   1.000
_cell.length_c   1.000
_cell.angle_alpha   90.00
_cell.angle_beta   90.00
_cell.angle_gamma   90.00
#
_symmetry.space_group_name_H-M   'P 1'
#
loop_
_entity.id
_entity.type
_entity.pdbx_description
1 polymer ?
#
loop_
_entity_poly.entity_id
_entity_poly.type
_entity_poly.pdbx_seq_one_letter_code
_entity_poly.pdbx_strand_id
1 'polypeptide(L)'
;MQHHASFVSGGVGASSQEDLKAREREFNLKLVFTLVEGNYVADVNVAIRDAGGRTVLEHEAPGPLFMAKLPSGTYTVSATYEGRSQSRKVSIGERLRTEQFRWPSNPQTDFPLQNDRS
;
A
#
# COMPACT_ATOMS: atom_id res chain seq x y z
N MET A 1 -8.44 -27.07 4.22
CA MET A 1 -8.24 -26.34 2.95
C MET A 1 -7.74 -24.95 3.32
N GLN A 2 -6.50 -24.61 3.01
CA GLN A 2 -5.86 -23.35 3.43
C GLN A 2 -5.93 -22.38 2.25
N HIS A 3 -6.62 -21.25 2.41
CA HIS A 3 -6.67 -20.20 1.40
C HIS A 3 -5.47 -19.27 1.62
N HIS A 4 -4.39 -19.49 0.87
CA HIS A 4 -3.21 -18.62 0.89
C HIS A 4 -3.52 -17.37 0.06
N ALA A 5 -3.43 -16.19 0.68
CA ALA A 5 -3.44 -14.93 -0.06
C ALA A 5 -2.08 -14.73 -0.74
N SER A 6 -2.08 -14.63 -2.07
CA SER A 6 -0.85 -14.39 -2.86
C SER A 6 -0.67 -12.89 -3.08
N PHE A 7 0.48 -12.35 -2.64
CA PHE A 7 0.85 -10.95 -2.86
C PHE A 7 2.17 -10.86 -3.62
N VAL A 8 2.34 -9.78 -4.40
CA VAL A 8 3.60 -9.49 -5.10
C VAL A 8 3.96 -8.03 -4.80
N SER A 9 5.07 -7.84 -4.10
CA SER A 9 5.69 -6.53 -3.90
C SER A 9 6.77 -6.31 -4.96
N GLY A 10 6.66 -5.24 -5.75
CA GLY A 10 7.64 -4.92 -6.77
C GLY A 10 8.92 -4.33 -6.17
N GLY A 11 9.93 -5.18 -5.95
CA GLY A 11 11.35 -4.81 -5.79
C GLY A 11 12.20 -5.50 -6.85
N VAL A 12 13.28 -4.87 -7.30
CA VAL A 12 14.08 -5.27 -8.48
C VAL A 12 14.56 -6.73 -8.40
N GLY A 13 13.98 -7.57 -9.25
CA GLY A 13 14.42 -8.93 -9.54
C GLY A 13 13.84 -9.35 -10.89
N ALA A 14 14.70 -9.66 -11.86
CA ALA A 14 14.41 -9.79 -13.29
C ALA A 14 13.39 -10.86 -13.70
N SER A 15 12.74 -11.53 -12.75
CA SER A 15 11.67 -12.53 -12.98
C SER A 15 10.27 -11.94 -12.80
N SER A 16 10.14 -10.69 -12.33
CA SER A 16 8.90 -10.17 -11.77
C SER A 16 8.08 -9.25 -12.69
N GLN A 17 8.53 -8.92 -13.91
CA GLN A 17 7.80 -7.97 -14.77
C GLN A 17 6.90 -8.63 -15.82
N GLU A 18 7.32 -9.75 -16.41
CA GLU A 18 6.50 -10.48 -17.40
C GLU A 18 5.40 -11.31 -16.75
N ASP A 19 5.69 -11.96 -15.61
CA ASP A 19 4.67 -12.63 -14.81
C ASP A 19 3.68 -11.59 -14.23
N LEU A 20 4.17 -10.44 -13.74
CA LEU A 20 3.29 -9.38 -13.25
C LEU A 20 2.39 -8.82 -14.35
N LYS A 21 2.89 -8.64 -15.59
CA LYS A 21 2.07 -8.24 -16.75
C LYS A 21 1.08 -9.31 -17.21
N ALA A 22 1.47 -10.58 -17.18
CA ALA A 22 0.59 -11.70 -17.51
C ALA A 22 -0.54 -11.84 -16.47
N ARG A 23 -0.21 -11.59 -15.20
CA ARG A 23 -1.11 -11.68 -14.04
C ARG A 23 -1.71 -10.33 -13.63
N GLU A 24 -1.45 -9.24 -14.36
CA GLU A 24 -2.04 -7.91 -14.13
C GLU A 24 -3.57 -7.97 -14.22
N ARG A 25 -4.10 -8.88 -15.05
CA ARG A 25 -5.54 -9.19 -15.12
C ARG A 25 -6.06 -10.00 -13.93
N GLU A 26 -5.19 -10.70 -13.22
CA GLU A 26 -5.51 -11.42 -12.00
C GLU A 26 -5.53 -10.48 -10.79
N PHE A 27 -4.79 -9.37 -10.80
CA PHE A 27 -4.85 -8.37 -9.73
C PHE A 27 -6.00 -7.38 -9.93
N ASN A 28 -6.63 -6.98 -8.83
CA ASN A 28 -7.73 -6.01 -8.85
C ASN A 28 -7.54 -4.85 -7.88
N LEU A 29 -6.40 -4.78 -7.19
CA LEU A 29 -5.96 -3.65 -6.40
C LEU A 29 -4.50 -3.30 -6.71
N LYS A 30 -4.25 -2.04 -6.99
CA LYS A 30 -2.92 -1.43 -7.13
C LYS A 30 -2.84 -0.23 -6.19
N LEU A 31 -1.80 -0.20 -5.37
CA LEU A 31 -1.48 0.90 -4.47
C LEU A 31 -0.21 1.58 -4.96
N VAL A 32 -0.22 2.90 -4.94
CA VAL A 32 0.94 3.72 -5.28
C VAL A 32 1.26 4.63 -4.11
N PHE A 33 2.51 4.60 -3.66
CA PHE A 33 2.97 5.35 -2.50
C PHE A 33 3.89 6.48 -2.93
N THR A 34 3.48 7.73 -2.63
CA THR A 34 4.29 8.91 -2.94
C THR A 34 4.29 9.93 -1.81
N LEU A 35 5.23 10.86 -1.86
CA LEU A 35 5.14 12.14 -1.17
C LEU A 35 4.25 13.10 -1.95
N VAL A 36 3.75 14.15 -1.29
CA VAL A 36 3.00 15.25 -1.92
C VAL A 36 3.85 15.96 -2.97
N GLU A 37 5.17 16.00 -2.77
CA GLU A 37 6.15 16.54 -3.73
C GLU A 37 6.34 15.65 -4.97
N GLY A 38 5.77 14.44 -4.99
CA GLY A 38 5.82 13.51 -6.12
C GLY A 38 6.89 12.42 -6.02
N ASN A 39 7.73 12.44 -4.99
CA ASN A 39 8.74 11.39 -4.76
C ASN A 39 8.08 10.06 -4.39
N TYR A 40 8.53 8.96 -4.97
CA TYR A 40 8.08 7.62 -4.59
C TYR A 40 8.69 7.17 -3.27
N VAL A 41 7.92 6.49 -2.43
CA VAL A 41 8.37 5.99 -1.12
C VAL A 41 8.26 4.48 -1.00
N ALA A 42 9.16 3.88 -0.22
CA ALA A 42 9.18 2.46 0.13
C ALA A 42 8.96 2.29 1.65
N ASP A 43 9.09 1.08 2.17
CA ASP A 43 8.93 0.78 3.61
C ASP A 43 7.53 1.17 4.12
N VAL A 44 6.51 0.92 3.29
CA VAL A 44 5.13 1.25 3.61
C VAL A 44 4.44 0.01 4.17
N ASN A 45 4.05 0.04 5.43
CA ASN A 45 3.27 -1.04 6.02
C ASN A 45 1.83 -0.97 5.51
N VAL A 46 1.39 -1.99 4.77
CA VAL A 46 0.07 -2.10 4.17
C VAL A 46 -0.75 -3.14 4.93
N ALA A 47 -1.84 -2.70 5.57
CA ALA A 47 -2.82 -3.56 6.21
C ALA A 47 -4.17 -3.45 5.49
N ILE A 48 -4.69 -4.56 4.98
CA ILE A 48 -5.99 -4.64 4.31
C ILE A 48 -6.94 -5.38 5.24
N ARG A 49 -8.07 -4.75 5.56
CA ARG A 49 -9.14 -5.32 6.37
C ARG A 49 -10.41 -5.49 5.57
N ASP A 50 -11.11 -6.59 5.76
CA ASP A 50 -12.44 -6.81 5.19
C ASP A 50 -13.52 -5.91 5.85
N ALA A 51 -14.72 -5.85 5.28
CA ALA A 51 -15.88 -5.17 5.85
C ALA A 51 -16.18 -5.57 7.32
N GLY A 52 -15.87 -6.81 7.71
CA GLY A 52 -15.97 -7.27 9.10
C GLY A 52 -14.84 -6.80 10.03
N GLY A 53 -13.88 -6.00 9.55
CA GLY A 53 -12.75 -5.49 10.33
C GLY A 53 -11.59 -6.46 10.52
N ARG A 54 -11.67 -7.66 9.92
CA ARG A 54 -10.62 -8.69 9.98
C ARG A 54 -9.48 -8.35 9.02
N THR A 55 -8.23 -8.36 9.51
CA THR A 55 -7.06 -8.23 8.64
C THR A 55 -6.96 -9.46 7.73
N VAL A 56 -7.07 -9.23 6.43
CA VAL A 56 -6.96 -10.27 5.39
C VAL A 56 -5.56 -10.32 4.79
N LEU A 57 -4.84 -9.20 4.83
CA LEU A 57 -3.47 -9.08 4.38
C LEU A 57 -2.76 -8.01 5.20
N GLU A 58 -1.55 -8.30 5.64
CA GLU A 58 -0.64 -7.32 6.22
C GLU A 58 0.75 -7.58 5.65
N HIS A 59 1.34 -6.57 5.02
CA HIS A 59 2.64 -6.69 4.38
C HIS A 59 3.35 -5.34 4.32
N GLU A 60 4.65 -5.34 4.60
CA GLU A 60 5.50 -4.20 4.38
C GLU A 60 5.93 -4.17 2.91
N ALA A 61 5.58 -3.09 2.20
CA ALA A 61 5.93 -2.91 0.81
C ALA A 61 7.35 -2.34 0.69
N PRO A 62 8.35 -3.11 0.20
CA PRO A 62 9.72 -2.64 -0.03
C PRO A 62 9.85 -1.63 -1.19
N GLY A 63 8.73 -1.24 -1.82
CA GLY A 63 8.72 -0.36 -2.97
C GLY A 63 7.43 0.43 -3.08
N PRO A 64 7.39 1.42 -3.99
CA PRO A 64 6.28 2.36 -4.11
C PRO A 64 5.03 1.78 -4.75
N LEU A 65 5.10 0.55 -5.26
CA LEU A 65 4.01 -0.13 -5.92
C LEU A 65 3.72 -1.43 -5.17
N PHE A 66 2.46 -1.56 -4.74
CA PHE A 66 1.94 -2.77 -4.14
C PHE A 66 0.70 -3.22 -4.90
N MET A 67 0.66 -4.49 -5.31
CA MET A 67 -0.49 -5.05 -6.02
C MET A 67 -1.00 -6.27 -5.27
N ALA A 68 -2.32 -6.36 -5.14
CA ALA A 68 -2.98 -7.47 -4.46
C ALA A 68 -4.22 -7.93 -5.22
N LYS A 69 -4.49 -9.22 -5.09
CA LYS A 69 -5.69 -9.87 -5.61
C LYS A 69 -6.58 -10.23 -4.43
N LEU A 70 -7.73 -9.56 -4.36
CA LEU A 70 -8.72 -9.79 -3.31
C LEU A 70 -10.04 -10.29 -3.93
N PRO A 71 -10.84 -11.09 -3.19
CA PRO A 71 -12.21 -11.38 -3.60
C PRO A 71 -13.01 -10.08 -3.75
N SER A 72 -14.02 -10.08 -4.62
CA SER A 72 -14.90 -8.92 -4.76
C SER A 72 -15.58 -8.61 -3.43
N GLY A 73 -15.58 -7.35 -3.03
CA GLY A 73 -16.01 -6.94 -1.70
C GLY A 73 -15.52 -5.55 -1.32
N THR A 74 -15.86 -5.12 -0.11
CA THR A 74 -15.43 -3.84 0.43
C THR A 74 -14.32 -4.06 1.44
N TYR A 75 -13.21 -3.36 1.26
CA TYR A 75 -12.04 -3.46 2.12
C TYR A 75 -11.61 -2.08 2.61
N THR A 76 -10.93 -2.06 3.74
CA THR A 76 -10.23 -0.90 4.27
C THR A 76 -8.74 -1.14 4.13
N VAL A 77 -8.09 -0.39 3.25
CA VAL A 77 -6.65 -0.40 3.06
C VAL A 77 -6.05 0.67 3.96
N SER A 78 -5.13 0.29 4.83
CA SER A 78 -4.36 1.19 5.69
C SER A 78 -2.90 1.11 5.30
N ALA A 79 -2.35 2.23 4.84
CA ALA A 79 -0.94 2.35 4.49
C ALA A 79 -0.26 3.23 5.54
N THR A 80 0.84 2.77 6.10
CA THR A 80 1.60 3.51 7.12
C THR A 80 3.02 3.71 6.64
N TYR A 81 3.42 4.98 6.55
CA TYR A 81 4.77 5.38 6.16
C TYR A 81 5.33 6.29 7.26
N GLU A 82 6.51 5.96 7.79
CA GLU A 82 7.18 6.70 8.88
C GLU A 82 6.24 7.03 10.07
N GLY A 83 5.44 6.05 10.52
CA GLY A 83 4.48 6.22 11.61
C GLY A 83 3.20 6.98 11.25
N ARG A 84 3.06 7.46 10.00
CA ARG A 84 1.87 8.18 9.53
C ARG A 84 0.96 7.23 8.78
N SER A 85 -0.12 6.83 9.43
CA SER A 85 -1.11 5.94 8.83
C SER A 85 -2.18 6.69 8.05
N GLN A 86 -2.53 6.18 6.88
CA GLN A 86 -3.66 6.62 6.08
C GLN A 86 -4.54 5.43 5.72
N SER A 87 -5.83 5.51 6.03
CA SER A 87 -6.81 4.49 5.68
C SER A 87 -7.74 4.97 4.56
N ARG A 88 -8.08 4.07 3.64
CA ARG A 88 -9.04 4.27 2.55
C ARG A 88 -9.94 3.06 2.42
N LYS A 89 -11.24 3.31 2.30
CA LYS A 89 -12.21 2.28 1.97
C LYS A 89 -12.27 2.12 0.45
N VAL A 90 -12.05 0.89 -0.02
CA VAL A 90 -12.02 0.54 -1.44
C VAL A 90 -13.04 -0.57 -1.71
N SER A 91 -13.76 -0.45 -2.81
CA SER A 91 -14.63 -1.51 -3.31
C SER A 91 -13.90 -2.25 -4.42
N ILE A 92 -13.54 -3.50 -4.13
CA ILE A 92 -12.84 -4.39 -5.05
C ILE A 92 -13.87 -5.15 -5.87
N GLY A 93 -13.68 -5.15 -7.18
CA GLY A 93 -14.49 -5.90 -8.14
C GLY A 93 -13.61 -6.61 -9.15
N GLU A 94 -14.12 -6.77 -10.37
CA GLU A 94 -13.38 -7.36 -11.48
C GLU A 94 -12.40 -6.39 -12.14
N ARG A 95 -12.63 -5.08 -12.00
CA ARG A 95 -11.76 -4.04 -12.55
C ARG A 95 -10.65 -3.69 -11.57
N LEU A 96 -9.45 -3.43 -12.11
CA LEU A 96 -8.33 -2.91 -11.34
C LEU A 96 -8.69 -1.57 -10.69
N ARG A 97 -8.62 -1.52 -9.35
CA ARG A 97 -8.72 -0.28 -8.57
C ARG A 97 -7.31 0.20 -8.27
N THR A 98 -7.02 1.45 -8.61
CA THR A 98 -5.74 2.08 -8.28
C THR A 98 -5.96 3.16 -7.24
N GLU A 99 -5.33 3.01 -6.09
CA GLU A 99 -5.35 4.01 -5.02
C GLU A 99 -3.95 4.60 -4.82
N GLN A 100 -3.90 5.92 -4.64
CA GLN A 100 -2.65 6.62 -4.38
C GLN A 100 -2.66 7.13 -2.95
N PHE A 101 -1.66 6.72 -2.18
CA PHE A 101 -1.42 7.27 -0.85
C PHE A 101 -0.30 8.29 -0.94
N ARG A 102 -0.62 9.50 -0.52
CA ARG A 102 0.27 10.66 -0.60
C ARG A 102 0.48 11.23 0.78
N TRP A 103 1.71 11.19 1.27
CA TRP A 103 2.09 11.81 2.54
C TRP A 103 2.76 13.15 2.28
N PRO A 104 2.49 14.19 3.06
CA PRO A 104 3.33 15.37 2.97
C PRO A 104 4.72 14.96 3.48
N SER A 105 5.75 15.32 2.74
CA SER A 105 7.14 15.20 3.16
C SER A 105 7.26 15.76 4.57
N ASN A 106 7.97 15.07 5.45
CA ASN A 106 8.06 15.48 6.84
C ASN A 106 9.29 16.40 7.03
N PRO A 107 9.15 17.74 7.03
CA PRO A 107 10.24 18.62 7.46
C PRO A 107 10.51 18.51 8.97
N GLN A 108 9.69 17.77 9.74
CA GLN A 108 9.83 17.69 11.19
C GLN A 108 10.94 16.73 11.67
N THR A 109 11.54 15.93 10.77
CA THR A 109 12.85 15.30 11.03
C THR A 109 14.01 16.25 10.70
N ASP A 110 13.78 17.34 9.98
CA ASP A 110 14.82 18.31 9.59
C ASP A 110 15.09 19.35 10.69
N PHE A 111 14.11 19.76 11.51
CA PHE A 111 14.37 20.48 12.76
C PHE A 111 13.28 20.22 13.81
N PRO A 112 13.59 19.64 14.99
CA PRO A 112 12.73 19.83 16.13
C PRO A 112 12.79 21.31 16.51
N LEU A 113 11.68 22.04 16.36
CA LEU A 113 11.49 23.30 17.07
C LEU A 113 11.58 22.95 18.56
N GLN A 114 12.76 23.16 19.16
CA GLN A 114 12.92 23.30 20.59
C GLN A 114 12.06 24.50 20.99
N ASN A 115 10.80 24.24 21.33
CA ASN A 115 10.01 25.18 22.09
C ASN A 115 10.53 25.15 23.53
N ASP A 116 11.72 25.73 23.73
CA ASP A 116 12.22 26.09 25.04
C ASP A 116 11.17 26.97 25.72
N ARG A 117 10.84 26.58 26.94
CA ARG A 117 9.81 27.22 27.75
C ARG A 117 10.32 28.58 28.21
N SER A 118 9.45 29.58 28.22
CA SER A 118 9.59 30.75 29.08
C SER A 118 8.22 31.15 29.60
#